data_AF-A0A497AEG5-F1
#
_entry.id   AF-A0A497AEG5-F1
#
_cell.length_a   1.000
_cell.length_b   1.000
_cell.length_c   1.000
_cell.angle_alpha   90.00
_cell.angle_beta   90.00
_cell.angle_gamma   90.00
#
_symmetry.space_group_name_H-M   'P 1'
#
loop_
_entity.id
_entity.type
_entity.pdbx_description
1 polymer ?
#
loop_
_entity_poly.entity_id
_entity_poly.type
_entity_poly.pdbx_seq_one_letter_code
_entity_poly.pdbx_strand_id
1 'polypeptide(L)'
;ACYEFVNWIGDVDTIADVNAASTDITMNGDYSITAEFEELPFPSEDPTVTTQAATEVSTSSATLNMNYTVGDFSQAEVCFAYKKSTSLVWYYTDWVSKSVDDTHAESVTGLSSNTKYDFKAQVSYNNTEIEIEGAIFQFTTDTPSPSRGCFIATATYGTPAAEQIDVLREFWDRVLLKSPAGSQFVALYYQFSPPVADFIAGNEFLRAIGRELLIDPIVWAVEATEDVWQN
;
A
#
# COMPACT_ATOMS: atom_id res chain seq x y z
N ALA A 1 25.05 -36.64 -2.21
CA ALA A 1 25.54 -37.17 -0.94
C ALA A 1 26.92 -36.58 -0.68
N CYS A 2 27.02 -35.68 0.29
CA CYS A 2 28.31 -35.29 0.87
C CYS A 2 28.56 -36.28 2.02
N TYR A 3 29.80 -36.74 2.19
CA TYR A 3 30.17 -37.69 3.25
C TYR A 3 31.22 -37.07 4.14
N GLU A 4 31.18 -37.35 5.44
CA GLU A 4 32.27 -37.03 6.35
C GLU A 4 33.01 -38.29 6.78
N PHE A 5 34.32 -38.13 7.03
CA PHE A 5 35.15 -39.19 7.58
C PHE A 5 34.78 -39.37 9.06
N VAL A 6 34.46 -40.60 9.45
CA VAL A 6 34.07 -40.92 10.83
C VAL A 6 35.31 -41.36 11.62
N ASN A 7 35.90 -42.48 11.20
CA ASN A 7 37.06 -43.07 11.85
C ASN A 7 37.71 -44.18 11.00
N TRP A 8 38.88 -44.62 11.44
CA TRP A 8 39.56 -45.82 10.98
C TRP A 8 39.13 -47.01 11.85
N ILE A 9 38.85 -48.15 11.21
CA ILE A 9 38.56 -49.43 11.89
C ILE A 9 39.45 -50.56 11.36
N GLY A 10 39.50 -51.68 12.09
CA GLY A 10 40.36 -52.84 11.77
C GLY A 10 41.64 -52.82 12.59
N ASP A 11 42.79 -53.02 11.95
CA ASP A 11 44.10 -53.08 12.62
C ASP A 11 44.65 -51.68 12.95
N VAL A 12 43.98 -50.99 13.88
CA VAL A 12 44.23 -49.58 14.19
C VAL A 12 45.08 -49.33 15.45
N ASP A 13 45.63 -50.39 16.06
CA ASP A 13 46.43 -50.31 17.30
C ASP A 13 47.66 -49.40 17.19
N THR A 14 48.17 -49.19 15.97
CA THR A 14 49.33 -48.31 15.69
C THR A 14 48.94 -46.91 15.22
N ILE A 15 47.65 -46.64 15.04
CA ILE A 15 47.14 -45.32 14.64
C ILE A 15 47.03 -44.45 15.90
N ALA A 16 47.68 -43.28 15.87
CA ALA A 16 47.70 -42.37 17.02
C ALA A 16 46.31 -41.75 17.33
N ASP A 17 45.51 -41.48 16.31
CA ASP A 17 44.14 -41.00 16.44
C ASP A 17 43.28 -41.63 15.34
N VAL A 18 42.37 -42.53 15.73
CA VAL A 18 41.50 -43.24 14.80
C VAL A 18 40.42 -42.33 14.21
N ASN A 19 40.12 -41.18 14.81
CA ASN A 19 39.12 -40.23 14.32
C ASN A 19 39.75 -39.13 13.45
N ALA A 20 41.07 -39.13 13.27
CA ALA A 20 41.74 -38.19 12.38
C ALA A 20 41.66 -38.68 10.92
N ALA A 21 41.09 -37.85 10.04
CA ALA A 21 40.99 -38.14 8.61
C ALA A 21 42.35 -38.32 7.91
N SER A 22 43.43 -37.88 8.54
CA SER A 22 44.81 -38.11 8.11
C SER A 22 45.56 -38.84 9.22
N THR A 23 46.20 -39.95 8.87
CA THR A 23 46.99 -40.76 9.81
C THR A 23 48.19 -41.37 9.11
N ASP A 24 49.25 -41.64 9.88
CA ASP A 24 50.46 -42.33 9.43
C ASP A 24 50.47 -43.76 9.98
N ILE A 25 50.70 -44.74 9.11
CA ILE A 25 50.74 -46.15 9.46
C ILE A 25 52.15 -46.68 9.19
N THR A 26 52.76 -47.30 10.20
CA THR A 26 54.05 -47.98 10.04
C THR A 26 53.82 -49.47 9.80
N MET A 27 54.07 -49.94 8.57
CA MET A 27 53.81 -51.33 8.15
C MET A 27 54.96 -52.27 8.55
N ASN A 28 54.82 -52.96 9.68
CA ASN A 28 55.76 -53.98 10.15
C ASN A 28 55.30 -55.44 9.89
N GLY A 29 54.18 -55.61 9.17
CA GLY A 29 53.51 -56.88 8.90
C GLY A 29 52.27 -56.66 8.02
N ASP A 30 51.35 -57.62 8.03
CA ASP A 30 50.07 -57.52 7.30
C ASP A 30 49.04 -56.76 8.16
N TYR A 31 48.33 -55.79 7.55
CA TYR A 31 47.28 -54.98 8.20
C TYR A 31 46.05 -54.89 7.30
N SER A 32 44.86 -54.88 7.90
CA SER A 32 43.57 -54.62 7.27
C SER A 32 42.89 -53.45 7.98
N ILE A 33 42.90 -52.28 7.33
CA ILE A 33 42.34 -51.03 7.85
C ILE A 33 41.26 -50.54 6.88
N THR A 34 40.16 -50.05 7.42
CA THR A 34 39.05 -49.48 6.64
C THR A 34 38.75 -48.06 7.12
N ALA A 35 38.58 -47.13 6.19
CA ALA A 35 38.04 -45.80 6.47
C ALA A 35 36.52 -45.86 6.46
N GLU A 36 35.87 -45.51 7.56
CA GLU A 36 34.43 -45.34 7.61
C GLU A 36 34.04 -43.91 7.26
N PHE A 37 32.96 -43.79 6.49
CA PHE A 37 32.36 -42.53 6.10
C PHE A 37 30.86 -42.58 6.40
N GLU A 38 30.32 -41.50 6.94
CA GLU A 38 28.88 -41.32 7.12
C GLU A 38 28.35 -40.28 6.14
N GLU A 39 27.13 -40.51 5.65
CA GLU A 39 26.46 -39.55 4.79
C GLU A 39 26.02 -38.36 5.65
N LEU A 40 26.54 -37.18 5.32
CA LEU A 40 26.03 -35.96 5.93
C LEU A 40 24.59 -35.77 5.47
N PRO A 41 23.66 -35.40 6.37
CA PRO A 41 22.33 -34.99 5.94
C PRO A 41 22.51 -33.85 4.91
N PHE A 42 21.78 -33.91 3.81
CA PHE A 42 21.72 -32.80 2.86
C PHE A 42 21.40 -31.52 3.65
N PRO A 43 22.09 -30.39 3.39
CA PRO A 43 21.73 -29.14 4.04
C PRO A 43 20.26 -28.86 3.67
N SER A 44 19.39 -28.70 4.67
CA SER A 44 17.99 -28.38 4.42
C SER A 44 17.90 -27.05 3.68
N GLU A 45 17.07 -26.94 2.67
CA GLU A 45 16.74 -25.65 2.08
C GLU A 45 15.89 -24.84 3.05
N ASP A 46 16.47 -23.75 3.55
CA ASP A 46 15.75 -22.78 4.37
C ASP A 46 14.67 -22.07 3.55
N PRO A 47 13.55 -21.66 4.18
CA PRO A 47 12.57 -20.81 3.54
C PRO A 47 13.20 -19.51 3.05
N THR A 48 12.68 -18.96 1.96
CA THR A 48 13.12 -17.65 1.44
C THR A 48 11.93 -16.72 1.27
N VAL A 49 12.18 -15.42 1.35
CA VAL A 49 11.15 -14.41 1.09
C VAL A 49 11.74 -13.26 0.29
N THR A 50 11.00 -12.83 -0.73
CA THR A 50 11.36 -11.70 -1.59
C THR A 50 10.20 -10.72 -1.63
N THR A 51 10.41 -9.53 -1.07
CA THR A 51 9.48 -8.40 -1.20
C THR A 51 9.38 -7.97 -2.65
N GLN A 52 8.17 -7.83 -3.17
CA GLN A 52 7.89 -7.30 -4.51
C GLN A 52 7.30 -5.90 -4.44
N ALA A 53 7.29 -5.18 -5.56
CA ALA A 53 6.71 -3.83 -5.62
C ALA A 53 5.22 -3.84 -5.23
N ALA A 54 4.77 -2.79 -4.53
CA ALA A 54 3.37 -2.62 -4.21
C ALA A 54 2.55 -2.28 -5.47
N THR A 55 1.31 -2.74 -5.52
CA THR A 55 0.34 -2.52 -6.59
C THR A 55 -0.93 -1.89 -6.03
N GLU A 56 -1.85 -1.48 -6.91
CA GLU A 56 -3.18 -0.94 -6.53
C GLU A 56 -3.10 0.18 -5.47
N VAL A 57 -2.06 1.00 -5.55
CA VAL A 57 -1.85 2.11 -4.63
C VAL A 57 -2.93 3.15 -4.88
N SER A 58 -3.64 3.53 -3.81
CA SER A 58 -4.66 4.56 -3.81
C SER A 58 -4.27 5.70 -2.85
N THR A 59 -5.21 6.60 -2.58
CA THR A 59 -5.03 7.66 -1.59
C THR A 59 -4.97 7.14 -0.15
N SER A 60 -5.49 5.94 0.13
CA SER A 60 -5.58 5.40 1.50
C SER A 60 -5.35 3.89 1.62
N SER A 61 -4.97 3.22 0.54
CA SER A 61 -4.67 1.78 0.51
C SER A 61 -3.53 1.45 -0.45
N ALA A 62 -2.96 0.26 -0.30
CA ALA A 62 -2.04 -0.35 -1.25
C ALA A 62 -2.04 -1.86 -1.08
N THR A 63 -1.77 -2.59 -2.17
CA THR A 63 -1.58 -4.04 -2.16
C THR A 63 -0.09 -4.35 -2.09
N LEU A 64 0.35 -4.97 -1.00
CA LEU A 64 1.74 -5.39 -0.77
C LEU A 64 1.93 -6.79 -1.36
N ASN A 65 3.04 -7.04 -2.04
CA ASN A 65 3.27 -8.27 -2.78
C ASN A 65 4.58 -8.94 -2.34
N MET A 66 4.61 -10.27 -2.33
CA MET A 66 5.82 -11.04 -2.10
C MET A 66 5.83 -12.37 -2.87
N ASN A 67 7.04 -12.90 -3.05
CA ASN A 67 7.27 -14.30 -3.38
C ASN A 67 7.94 -14.96 -2.18
N TYR A 68 7.61 -16.22 -1.90
CA TYR A 68 8.22 -16.96 -0.81
C TYR A 68 8.42 -18.43 -1.19
N THR A 69 9.37 -19.07 -0.52
CA THR A 69 9.54 -20.53 -0.53
C THR A 69 9.36 -21.07 0.89
N VAL A 70 8.83 -22.28 1.01
CA VAL A 70 8.70 -23.01 2.27
C VAL A 70 9.96 -23.85 2.54
N GLY A 71 10.78 -24.08 1.51
CA GLY A 71 11.99 -24.90 1.63
C GLY A 71 11.65 -26.36 1.94
N ASP A 72 12.48 -27.04 2.72
CA ASP A 72 12.25 -28.43 3.13
C ASP A 72 11.25 -28.59 4.28
N PHE A 73 10.57 -27.50 4.68
CA PHE A 73 9.67 -27.49 5.82
C PHE A 73 8.24 -27.82 5.40
N SER A 74 7.46 -28.39 6.32
CA SER A 74 6.04 -28.70 6.05
C SER A 74 5.14 -27.46 5.98
N GLN A 75 5.59 -26.36 6.58
CA GLN A 75 4.84 -25.11 6.70
C GLN A 75 5.77 -23.94 7.02
N ALA A 76 5.45 -22.78 6.45
CA ALA A 76 5.98 -21.47 6.81
C ALA A 76 4.82 -20.49 7.00
N GLU A 77 5.04 -19.44 7.77
CA GLU A 77 4.09 -18.34 7.94
C GLU A 77 4.66 -17.10 7.30
N VAL A 78 3.80 -16.33 6.62
CA VAL A 78 4.20 -15.14 5.89
C VAL A 78 3.41 -13.94 6.39
N CYS A 79 4.05 -12.78 6.46
CA CYS A 79 3.38 -11.51 6.75
C CYS A 79 4.09 -10.33 6.07
N PHE A 80 3.50 -9.14 6.16
CA PHE A 80 4.13 -7.89 5.77
C PHE A 80 4.29 -6.98 6.97
N ALA A 81 5.47 -6.35 7.04
CA ALA A 81 5.69 -5.19 7.89
C ALA A 81 5.68 -3.92 7.04
N TYR A 82 5.00 -2.87 7.50
CA TYR A 82 4.97 -1.58 6.83
C TYR A 82 5.00 -0.41 7.81
N LYS A 83 5.53 0.73 7.38
CA LYS A 83 5.57 1.97 8.16
C LYS A 83 5.61 3.18 7.27
N LYS A 84 5.22 4.35 7.80
CA LYS A 84 5.56 5.63 7.16
C LYS A 84 7.09 5.72 7.07
N SER A 85 7.65 6.20 5.96
CA SER A 85 9.11 6.28 5.83
C SER A 85 9.76 7.22 6.85
N THR A 86 8.98 8.16 7.39
CA THR A 86 9.38 9.07 8.47
C THR A 86 9.22 8.48 9.87
N SER A 87 8.60 7.30 9.99
CA SER A 87 8.39 6.58 11.25
C SER A 87 9.49 5.55 11.48
N LEU A 88 9.70 5.23 12.76
CA LEU A 88 10.52 4.11 13.22
C LEU A 88 9.68 2.90 13.64
N VAL A 89 8.37 3.09 13.83
CA VAL A 89 7.44 2.04 14.28
C VAL A 89 6.85 1.31 13.08
N TRP A 90 7.00 -0.01 13.08
CA TRP A 90 6.43 -0.94 12.11
C TRP A 90 5.03 -1.40 12.53
N TYR A 91 4.14 -1.51 11.55
CA TYR A 91 2.86 -2.19 11.63
C TYR A 91 2.95 -3.51 10.88
N TYR A 92 2.19 -4.51 11.30
CA TYR A 92 2.25 -5.86 10.76
C TYR A 92 0.87 -6.29 10.31
N THR A 93 0.81 -7.02 9.20
CA THR A 93 -0.38 -7.78 8.82
C THR A 93 -0.47 -9.05 9.67
N ASP A 94 -1.62 -9.70 9.64
CA ASP A 94 -1.76 -11.02 10.27
C ASP A 94 -0.85 -12.04 9.58
N TRP A 95 -0.34 -12.99 10.36
CA TRP A 95 0.45 -14.10 9.85
C TRP A 95 -0.44 -15.08 9.08
N VAL A 96 0.03 -15.50 7.91
CA VAL A 96 -0.68 -16.44 7.03
C VAL A 96 0.15 -17.69 6.84
N SER A 97 -0.43 -18.83 7.22
CA SER A 97 0.17 -20.16 7.04
C SER A 97 0.20 -20.62 5.58
N LYS A 98 1.35 -21.14 5.14
CA LYS A 98 1.64 -21.60 3.78
C LYS A 98 2.41 -22.93 3.79
N SER A 99 2.08 -23.84 2.88
CA SER A 99 2.69 -25.17 2.78
C SER A 99 3.33 -25.47 1.41
N VAL A 100 3.26 -24.51 0.48
CA VAL A 100 3.84 -24.61 -0.86
C VAL A 100 4.40 -23.25 -1.24
N ASP A 101 5.52 -23.27 -1.96
CA ASP A 101 6.12 -22.10 -2.62
C ASP A 101 5.11 -21.40 -3.51
N ASP A 102 4.93 -20.10 -3.31
CA ASP A 102 3.99 -19.30 -4.07
C ASP A 102 4.26 -17.80 -3.88
N THR A 103 3.30 -17.01 -4.32
CA THR A 103 3.17 -15.59 -4.07
C THR A 103 2.10 -15.32 -3.01
N HIS A 104 2.23 -14.18 -2.33
CA HIS A 104 1.18 -13.68 -1.45
C HIS A 104 1.04 -12.19 -1.62
N ALA A 105 -0.21 -11.72 -1.57
CA ALA A 105 -0.56 -10.31 -1.65
C ALA A 105 -1.58 -9.97 -0.56
N GLU A 106 -1.40 -8.83 0.08
CA GLU A 106 -2.27 -8.35 1.17
C GLU A 106 -2.56 -6.86 0.98
N SER A 107 -3.83 -6.46 1.13
CA SER A 107 -4.26 -5.07 0.96
C SER A 107 -4.26 -4.34 2.30
N VAL A 108 -3.34 -3.40 2.48
CA VAL A 108 -3.32 -2.52 3.65
C VAL A 108 -4.20 -1.29 3.42
N THR A 109 -4.96 -0.88 4.44
CA THR A 109 -5.90 0.25 4.38
C THR A 109 -5.64 1.26 5.51
N GLY A 110 -6.34 2.40 5.48
CA GLY A 110 -6.18 3.45 6.50
C GLY A 110 -4.89 4.26 6.37
N LEU A 111 -4.26 4.22 5.20
CA LEU A 111 -3.03 4.98 4.93
C LEU A 111 -3.33 6.47 4.78
N SER A 112 -2.41 7.30 5.21
CA SER A 112 -2.41 8.74 4.90
C SER A 112 -2.08 8.96 3.42
N SER A 113 -2.83 9.84 2.74
CA SER A 113 -2.62 10.21 1.35
C SER A 113 -1.34 11.02 1.13
N ASN A 114 -0.81 11.05 -0.08
CA ASN A 114 0.45 11.73 -0.43
C ASN A 114 1.59 11.44 0.55
N THR A 115 1.69 10.20 1.02
CA THR A 115 2.62 9.79 2.06
C THR A 115 3.44 8.61 1.57
N LYS A 116 4.75 8.68 1.80
CA LYS A 116 5.68 7.61 1.48
C LYS A 116 5.71 6.56 2.59
N TYR A 117 5.64 5.31 2.20
CA TYR A 117 5.73 4.15 3.09
C TYR A 117 6.91 3.27 2.71
N ASP A 118 7.53 2.69 3.73
CA ASP A 118 8.45 1.58 3.60
C ASP A 118 7.70 0.30 3.96
N PHE A 119 7.94 -0.79 3.24
CA PHE A 119 7.42 -2.10 3.58
C PHE A 119 8.42 -3.21 3.25
N LYS A 120 8.29 -4.35 3.92
CA LYS A 120 9.06 -5.56 3.68
C LYS A 120 8.20 -6.79 3.95
N ALA A 121 8.48 -7.86 3.23
CA ALA A 121 7.89 -9.16 3.47
C ALA A 121 8.70 -9.92 4.54
N GLN A 122 8.02 -10.76 5.31
CA GLN A 122 8.66 -11.60 6.33
C GLN A 122 8.14 -13.02 6.26
N VAL A 123 9.02 -13.96 6.60
CA VAL A 123 8.74 -15.39 6.74
C VAL A 123 9.17 -15.85 8.12
N SER A 124 8.32 -16.63 8.77
CA SER A 124 8.61 -17.36 9.99
C SER A 124 8.38 -18.85 9.78
N TYR A 125 9.18 -19.70 10.41
CA TYR A 125 9.05 -21.15 10.27
C TYR A 125 9.50 -21.84 11.56
N ASN A 126 8.95 -23.04 11.79
CA ASN A 126 9.25 -23.88 12.95
C ASN A 126 9.10 -23.18 14.32
N ASN A 127 8.25 -22.14 14.39
CA ASN A 127 8.08 -21.25 15.54
C ASN A 127 9.41 -20.70 16.09
N THR A 128 10.40 -20.52 15.21
CA THR A 128 11.67 -19.92 15.57
C THR A 128 11.44 -18.45 15.91
N GLU A 129 12.17 -17.92 16.89
CA GLU A 129 12.14 -16.47 17.20
C GLU A 129 12.74 -15.61 16.07
N ILE A 130 13.39 -16.26 15.09
CA ILE A 130 14.07 -15.61 13.97
C ILE A 130 13.13 -15.56 12.76
N GLU A 131 12.85 -14.35 12.29
CA GLU A 131 12.09 -14.08 11.07
C GLU A 131 13.07 -13.77 9.93
N ILE A 132 12.85 -14.39 8.77
CA ILE A 132 13.58 -14.04 7.55
C ILE A 132 12.89 -12.82 6.95
N GLU A 133 13.67 -11.76 6.68
CA GLU A 133 13.15 -10.51 6.14
C GLU A 133 13.59 -10.29 4.69
N GLY A 134 12.63 -9.88 3.86
CA GLY A 134 12.90 -9.43 2.51
C GLY A 134 13.48 -8.01 2.48
N ALA A 135 13.94 -7.59 1.30
CA ALA A 135 14.39 -6.22 1.08
C ALA A 135 13.26 -5.19 1.34
N ILE A 136 13.63 -4.00 1.79
CA ILE A 136 12.67 -2.90 2.00
C ILE A 136 12.33 -2.27 0.65
N PHE A 137 11.04 -2.23 0.33
CA PHE A 137 10.48 -1.51 -0.81
C PHE A 137 9.70 -0.28 -0.35
N GLN A 138 9.43 0.62 -1.29
CA GLN A 138 8.75 1.87 -1.02
C GLN A 138 7.62 2.11 -2.02
N PHE A 139 6.55 2.72 -1.53
CA PHE A 139 5.48 3.26 -2.36
C PHE A 139 4.99 4.59 -1.77
N THR A 140 4.32 5.39 -2.59
CA THR A 140 3.75 6.67 -2.19
C THR A 140 2.26 6.64 -2.50
N THR A 141 1.42 6.84 -1.50
CA THR A 141 -0.03 6.94 -1.69
C THR A 141 -0.39 8.14 -2.54
N ASP A 142 -1.47 8.02 -3.30
CA ASP A 142 -1.90 9.09 -4.20
C ASP A 142 -2.24 10.37 -3.43
N THR A 143 -2.10 11.49 -4.12
CA THR A 143 -2.64 12.76 -3.61
C THR A 143 -4.16 12.71 -3.65
N PRO A 144 -4.84 13.19 -2.58
CA PRO A 144 -6.28 13.29 -2.61
C PRO A 144 -6.64 14.33 -3.67
N SER A 145 -7.07 13.87 -4.84
CA SER A 145 -7.58 14.76 -5.86
C SER A 145 -8.82 15.45 -5.29
N PRO A 146 -8.88 16.79 -5.24
CA PRO A 146 -10.09 17.46 -4.83
C PRO A 146 -11.14 17.11 -5.87
N SER A 147 -12.08 16.23 -5.52
CA SER A 147 -13.20 15.81 -6.35
C SER A 147 -14.19 16.96 -6.57
N ARG A 148 -13.75 18.05 -7.23
CA ARG A 148 -14.58 19.21 -7.61
C ARG A 148 -15.34 18.99 -8.92
N GLY A 149 -15.62 17.75 -9.30
CA GLY A 149 -16.03 17.44 -10.68
C GLY A 149 -17.19 16.48 -10.88
N CYS A 150 -17.95 16.05 -9.86
CA CYS A 150 -19.06 15.11 -10.14
C CYS A 150 -20.20 15.00 -9.11
N PHE A 151 -20.34 15.92 -8.15
CA PHE A 151 -21.51 15.91 -7.23
C PHE A 151 -22.52 17.02 -7.53
N ILE A 152 -22.05 18.23 -7.81
CA ILE A 152 -22.95 19.35 -8.12
C ILE A 152 -23.58 19.17 -9.51
N ALA A 153 -22.79 18.78 -10.52
CA ALA A 153 -23.31 18.55 -11.88
C ALA A 153 -24.33 17.39 -11.95
N THR A 154 -24.15 16.33 -11.15
CA THR A 154 -25.08 15.19 -11.12
C THR A 154 -26.37 15.55 -10.38
N ALA A 155 -26.27 16.38 -9.34
CA ALA A 155 -27.42 16.88 -8.60
C ALA A 155 -28.24 17.93 -9.37
N THR A 156 -27.64 18.65 -10.33
CA THR A 156 -28.36 19.66 -11.12
C THR A 156 -28.65 19.25 -12.58
N TYR A 157 -27.90 18.33 -13.18
CA TYR A 157 -28.00 18.03 -14.63
C TYR A 157 -28.15 16.54 -14.99
N GLY A 158 -28.08 15.62 -14.03
CA GLY A 158 -28.47 14.21 -14.22
C GLY A 158 -27.72 13.41 -15.30
N THR A 159 -26.63 13.93 -15.89
CA THR A 159 -25.86 13.23 -16.95
C THR A 159 -24.37 13.55 -16.89
N PRO A 160 -23.48 12.63 -17.32
CA PRO A 160 -22.03 12.82 -17.25
C PRO A 160 -21.56 13.97 -18.15
N ALA A 161 -20.91 14.94 -17.53
CA ALA A 161 -20.48 16.21 -18.09
C ALA A 161 -19.33 16.07 -19.12
N ALA A 162 -19.62 15.67 -20.35
CA ALA A 162 -18.63 15.72 -21.43
C ALA A 162 -18.94 16.75 -22.54
N GLU A 163 -20.19 17.22 -22.70
CA GLU A 163 -20.55 18.08 -23.83
C GLU A 163 -21.06 19.49 -23.46
N GLN A 164 -21.28 19.81 -22.17
CA GLN A 164 -21.96 21.06 -21.77
C GLN A 164 -21.04 22.21 -21.31
N ILE A 165 -19.72 22.01 -21.26
CA ILE A 165 -18.78 23.02 -20.75
C ILE A 165 -18.52 24.15 -21.78
N ASP A 166 -18.64 23.89 -23.08
CA ASP A 166 -18.42 24.93 -24.10
C ASP A 166 -19.60 25.92 -24.20
N VAL A 167 -20.83 25.50 -23.90
CA VAL A 167 -22.03 26.35 -23.95
C VAL A 167 -22.05 27.37 -22.80
N LEU A 168 -21.67 26.95 -21.59
CA LEU A 168 -21.61 27.83 -20.42
C LEU A 168 -20.46 28.84 -20.53
N ARG A 169 -19.32 28.46 -21.13
CA ARG A 169 -18.21 29.38 -21.40
C ARG A 169 -18.59 30.45 -22.44
N GLU A 170 -19.34 30.07 -23.47
CA GLU A 170 -19.87 31.04 -24.46
C GLU A 170 -20.93 31.98 -23.88
N PHE A 171 -21.74 31.54 -22.91
CA PHE A 171 -22.70 32.41 -22.21
C PHE A 171 -21.99 33.40 -21.28
N TRP A 172 -20.95 32.95 -20.56
CA TRP A 172 -20.12 33.80 -19.70
C TRP A 172 -19.41 34.91 -20.48
N ASP A 173 -18.79 34.55 -21.61
CA ASP A 173 -18.06 35.51 -22.47
C ASP A 173 -18.99 36.51 -23.19
N ARG A 174 -20.24 36.12 -23.52
CA ARG A 174 -21.16 36.99 -24.28
C ARG A 174 -22.08 37.87 -23.42
N VAL A 175 -22.48 37.43 -22.23
CA VAL A 175 -23.53 38.12 -21.45
C VAL A 175 -22.98 38.95 -20.28
N LEU A 176 -21.90 38.52 -19.62
CA LEU A 176 -21.46 39.14 -18.35
C LEU A 176 -20.42 40.27 -18.51
N LEU A 177 -19.70 40.35 -19.62
CA LEU A 177 -18.65 41.36 -19.85
C LEU A 177 -19.10 42.60 -20.64
N LYS A 178 -20.35 42.67 -21.09
CA LYS A 178 -20.83 43.76 -21.96
C LYS A 178 -21.75 44.79 -21.30
N SER A 179 -22.09 44.67 -20.02
CA SER A 179 -22.90 45.68 -19.32
C SER A 179 -22.22 46.17 -18.02
N PRO A 180 -22.12 47.50 -17.80
CA PRO A 180 -21.55 48.08 -16.59
C PRO A 180 -22.25 47.69 -15.27
N ALA A 181 -23.48 47.18 -15.34
CA ALA A 181 -24.25 46.75 -14.18
C ALA A 181 -23.89 45.33 -13.68
N GLY A 182 -23.35 44.46 -14.56
CA GLY A 182 -23.05 43.06 -14.21
C GLY A 182 -21.82 42.89 -13.31
N SER A 183 -20.77 43.69 -13.53
CA SER A 183 -19.53 43.61 -12.73
C SER A 183 -19.72 44.10 -11.30
N GLN A 184 -20.59 45.08 -11.07
CA GLN A 184 -20.95 45.57 -9.73
C GLN A 184 -21.69 44.50 -8.92
N PHE A 185 -22.55 43.72 -9.57
CA PHE A 185 -23.29 42.63 -8.95
C PHE A 185 -22.37 41.46 -8.56
N VAL A 186 -21.42 41.10 -9.43
CA VAL A 186 -20.39 40.08 -9.16
C VAL A 186 -19.45 40.53 -8.03
N ALA A 187 -19.09 41.81 -7.99
CA ALA A 187 -18.28 42.37 -6.90
C ALA A 187 -19.02 42.32 -5.55
N LEU A 188 -20.31 42.67 -5.52
CA LEU A 188 -21.16 42.54 -4.33
C LEU A 188 -21.30 41.08 -3.88
N TYR A 189 -21.43 40.14 -4.82
CA TYR A 189 -21.51 38.71 -4.53
C TYR A 189 -20.25 38.19 -3.83
N TYR A 190 -19.06 38.46 -4.37
CA TYR A 190 -17.80 38.02 -3.75
C TYR A 190 -17.43 38.79 -2.48
N GLN A 191 -17.96 40.00 -2.28
CA GLN A 191 -17.73 40.77 -1.06
C GLN A 191 -18.55 40.27 0.13
N PHE A 192 -19.73 39.69 -0.10
CA PHE A 192 -20.60 39.15 0.94
C PHE A 192 -20.51 37.62 1.11
N SER A 193 -19.88 36.90 0.18
CA SER A 193 -19.78 35.42 0.22
C SER A 193 -18.93 34.85 1.37
N PRO A 194 -17.77 35.42 1.74
CA PRO A 194 -16.89 34.78 2.72
C PRO A 194 -17.49 34.68 4.15
N PRO A 195 -18.12 35.74 4.71
CA PRO A 195 -18.65 35.68 6.07
C PRO A 195 -19.85 34.73 6.24
N VAL A 196 -20.64 34.55 5.16
CA VAL A 196 -21.85 33.72 5.18
C VAL A 196 -21.50 32.23 5.03
N ALA A 197 -20.43 31.92 4.28
CA ALA A 197 -19.96 30.54 4.09
C ALA A 197 -19.41 29.93 5.39
N ASP A 198 -18.68 30.71 6.20
CA ASP A 198 -18.11 30.23 7.47
C ASP A 198 -19.17 30.05 8.59
N PHE A 199 -20.28 30.79 8.54
CA PHE A 199 -21.30 30.78 9.60
C PHE A 199 -22.35 29.64 9.43
N ILE A 200 -22.50 29.09 8.23
CA ILE A 200 -23.53 28.08 7.89
C ILE A 200 -23.01 26.64 8.00
N ALA A 201 -21.69 26.43 8.07
CA ALA A 201 -21.09 25.09 8.18
C ALA A 201 -21.44 24.33 9.48
N GLY A 202 -22.07 24.96 10.46
CA GLY A 202 -22.29 24.39 11.79
C GLY A 202 -23.72 23.98 12.18
N ASN A 203 -24.78 24.27 11.41
CA ASN A 203 -26.16 23.95 11.86
C ASN A 203 -27.17 23.83 10.71
N GLU A 204 -27.75 22.64 10.51
CA GLU A 204 -28.74 22.34 9.45
C GLU A 204 -30.02 23.18 9.56
N PHE A 205 -30.37 23.67 10.76
CA PHE A 205 -31.58 24.45 11.00
C PHE A 205 -31.51 25.86 10.38
N LEU A 206 -30.33 26.50 10.37
CA LEU A 206 -30.13 27.83 9.78
C LEU A 206 -30.11 27.78 8.25
N ARG A 207 -29.77 26.62 7.66
CA ARG A 207 -29.76 26.39 6.22
C ARG A 207 -31.18 26.38 5.62
N ALA A 208 -32.17 25.88 6.35
CA ALA A 208 -33.57 25.93 5.93
C ALA A 208 -34.11 27.36 5.95
N ILE A 209 -33.86 28.09 7.04
CA ILE A 209 -34.29 29.48 7.21
C ILE A 209 -33.63 30.39 6.17
N GLY A 210 -32.33 30.24 5.91
CA GLY A 210 -31.63 31.07 4.92
C GLY A 210 -32.18 30.90 3.50
N ARG A 211 -32.62 29.69 3.14
CA ARG A 211 -33.23 29.43 1.84
C ARG A 211 -34.59 30.11 1.71
N GLU A 212 -35.42 29.99 2.75
CA GLU A 212 -36.81 30.48 2.75
C GLU A 212 -36.92 32.01 2.95
N LEU A 213 -35.98 32.61 3.70
CA LEU A 213 -36.03 34.04 4.07
C LEU A 213 -35.13 34.94 3.20
N LEU A 214 -34.12 34.39 2.52
CA LEU A 214 -33.20 35.19 1.70
C LEU A 214 -33.21 34.78 0.22
N ILE A 215 -33.24 33.48 -0.09
CA ILE A 215 -33.14 33.04 -1.48
C ILE A 215 -34.50 33.15 -2.18
N ASP A 216 -35.57 32.67 -1.57
CA ASP A 216 -36.91 32.67 -2.19
C ASP A 216 -37.45 34.08 -2.51
N PRO A 217 -37.27 35.12 -1.66
CA PRO A 217 -37.68 36.48 -2.00
C PRO A 217 -36.86 37.09 -3.14
N ILE A 218 -35.58 36.72 -3.25
CA ILE A 218 -34.68 37.22 -4.30
C ILE A 218 -35.01 36.54 -5.63
N VAL A 219 -35.26 35.24 -5.64
CA VAL A 219 -35.70 34.50 -6.83
C VAL A 219 -37.04 35.04 -7.32
N TRP A 220 -37.99 35.24 -6.41
CA TRP A 220 -39.28 35.85 -6.75
C TRP A 220 -39.12 37.27 -7.30
N ALA A 221 -38.25 38.11 -6.73
CA ALA A 221 -38.01 39.46 -7.23
C ALA A 221 -37.37 39.46 -8.63
N VAL A 222 -36.52 38.47 -8.93
CA VAL A 222 -35.90 38.32 -10.26
C VAL A 222 -36.94 37.83 -11.28
N GLU A 223 -37.75 36.82 -10.95
CA GLU A 223 -38.86 36.36 -11.81
C GLU A 223 -39.90 37.46 -12.05
N ALA A 224 -40.21 38.28 -11.03
CA ALA A 224 -41.11 39.43 -11.18
C ALA A 224 -40.57 40.53 -12.12
N THR A 225 -39.27 40.52 -12.44
CA THR A 225 -38.66 41.46 -13.39
C THR A 225 -38.42 40.84 -14.78
N GLU A 226 -38.78 39.57 -14.99
CA GLU A 226 -38.58 38.84 -16.26
C GLU A 226 -39.27 39.54 -17.45
N ASP A 227 -40.44 40.16 -17.22
CA ASP A 227 -41.22 40.89 -18.24
C ASP A 227 -40.55 42.20 -18.69
N VAL A 228 -39.54 42.68 -17.96
CA VAL A 228 -38.81 43.93 -18.27
C VAL A 228 -37.60 43.68 -19.19
N TRP A 229 -37.13 42.44 -19.28
CA TRP A 229 -35.92 42.08 -20.05
C TRP A 229 -36.18 41.26 -21.32
N GLN A 230 -37.42 40.85 -21.58
CA GLN A 230 -37.82 40.18 -22.83
C GLN A 230 -38.30 41.12 -23.96
N ASN A 231 -38.17 42.45 -23.82
CA ASN A 231 -38.52 43.43 -24.86
C ASN A 231 -37.30 44.19 -25.39
#